data_AF-A0A6P8HBG2-F1
#
_entry.id   AF-A0A6P8HBG2-F1
#
_cell.length_a   1.000
_cell.length_b   1.000
_cell.length_c   1.000
_cell.angle_alpha   90.00
_cell.angle_beta   90.00
_cell.angle_gamma   90.00
#
_symmetry.space_group_name_H-M   'P 1'
#
loop_
_entity.id
_entity.type
_entity.pdbx_description
1 polymer ?
#
loop_
_entity_poly.entity_id
_entity_poly.type
_entity_poly.pdbx_seq_one_letter_code
_entity_poly.pdbx_strand_id
1 'polypeptide(L)'
;MFSGISSGQSSQRAMRPELFEEVKLYKNARERETYDNMADLFSIINTLQCLEKAYIRDAVTPKEYTAACSKLLVQYKAAFRLVQSAEFPTIESFMKKFRLDCPAALERINDGRPITIKDDKGSTSKAIADTVSLFITIMDKLRLQIRAVDEVQPDLRDLMDTMNSMSSLPDDFEGKDKVNTWYQTLNGMKASDELTDEQVRQMLYDLEQAYNSFSRSLQHT
;
A
#
# COMPACT_ATOMS: atom_id res chain seq x y z
N MET A 1 6.75 -10.13 91.08
CA MET A 1 5.56 -9.32 90.80
C MET A 1 5.60 -8.92 89.34
N PHE A 2 4.66 -9.43 88.54
CA PHE A 2 4.49 -9.13 87.12
C PHE A 2 3.72 -7.80 86.95
N SER A 3 4.19 -6.92 86.06
CA SER A 3 3.45 -5.81 85.43
C SER A 3 4.38 -5.20 84.36
N GLY A 4 4.01 -4.98 83.10
CA GLY A 4 2.80 -5.24 82.33
C GLY A 4 3.19 -5.12 80.86
N ILE A 5 2.79 -6.10 80.05
CA ILE A 5 2.94 -6.08 78.59
C ILE A 5 1.97 -5.01 78.08
N SER A 6 2.50 -3.96 77.43
CA SER A 6 1.66 -3.00 76.70
C SER A 6 0.86 -3.76 75.64
N SER A 7 -0.43 -3.78 75.87
CA SER A 7 -1.49 -4.35 75.05
C SER A 7 -1.46 -3.78 73.64
N GLY A 8 -1.57 -4.70 72.68
CA GLY A 8 -1.69 -4.54 71.23
C GLY A 8 -2.16 -3.17 70.71
N GLN A 9 -1.30 -2.56 69.89
CA GLN A 9 -1.79 -1.83 68.74
C GLN A 9 -2.23 -2.85 67.69
N SER A 10 -3.50 -3.25 67.77
CA SER A 10 -4.19 -3.84 66.63
C SER A 10 -4.14 -2.81 65.51
N SER A 11 -3.30 -3.06 64.51
CA SER A 11 -3.31 -2.35 63.22
C SER A 11 -4.74 -2.36 62.69
N GLN A 12 -5.47 -1.25 62.83
CA GLN A 12 -6.70 -1.03 62.09
C GLN A 12 -6.31 -1.05 60.62
N ARG A 13 -6.59 -2.17 59.96
CA ARG A 13 -6.50 -2.31 58.51
C ARG A 13 -7.35 -1.20 57.92
N ALA A 14 -6.72 -0.15 57.39
CA ALA A 14 -7.41 1.01 56.85
C ALA A 14 -8.51 0.53 55.89
N MET A 15 -9.76 0.89 56.18
CA MET A 15 -10.91 0.49 55.38
C MET A 15 -10.74 1.09 53.98
N ARG A 16 -10.73 0.24 52.95
CA ARG A 16 -10.56 0.62 51.54
C ARG A 16 -11.92 0.59 50.82
N PRO A 17 -12.70 1.68 50.86
CA PRO A 17 -14.05 1.73 50.29
C PRO A 17 -14.09 1.40 48.79
N GLU A 18 -13.01 1.70 48.06
CA GLU A 18 -12.86 1.41 46.63
C GLU A 18 -12.93 -0.09 46.29
N LEU A 19 -12.72 -0.97 47.28
CA LEU A 19 -12.82 -2.42 47.08
C LEU A 19 -14.26 -2.95 47.18
N PHE A 20 -15.22 -2.13 47.59
CA PHE A 20 -16.63 -2.50 47.75
C PHE A 20 -17.51 -2.00 46.60
N GLU A 21 -16.93 -1.32 45.61
CA GLU A 21 -17.64 -0.80 44.43
C GLU A 21 -17.13 -1.47 43.15
N GLU A 22 -18.04 -1.81 42.24
CA GLU A 22 -17.68 -2.33 40.91
C GLU A 22 -17.11 -1.22 40.03
N VAL A 23 -15.92 -1.47 39.47
CA VAL A 23 -15.27 -0.54 38.55
C VAL A 23 -15.94 -0.62 37.18
N LYS A 24 -16.39 0.53 36.66
CA LYS A 24 -16.94 0.67 35.31
C LYS A 24 -15.88 1.14 34.32
N LEU A 25 -15.92 0.59 33.10
CA LEU A 25 -15.00 0.95 32.04
C LEU A 25 -15.17 2.41 31.58
N TYR A 26 -16.42 2.89 31.53
CA TYR A 26 -16.78 4.26 31.15
C TYR A 26 -17.78 4.87 32.15
N LYS A 27 -17.82 6.20 32.20
CA LYS A 27 -18.73 6.98 33.05
C LYS A 27 -19.72 7.84 32.25
N ASN A 28 -19.49 8.02 30.95
CA ASN A 28 -20.35 8.83 30.08
C ASN A 28 -20.45 8.22 28.66
N ALA A 29 -21.39 8.74 27.87
CA ALA A 29 -21.68 8.23 26.52
C ALA A 29 -20.48 8.36 25.55
N ARG A 30 -19.70 9.43 25.68
CA ARG A 30 -18.52 9.67 24.85
C ARG A 30 -17.41 8.67 25.14
N GLU A 31 -17.12 8.40 26.41
CA GLU A 31 -16.16 7.36 26.81
C GLU A 31 -16.60 5.99 26.31
N ARG A 32 -17.89 5.67 26.39
CA ARG A 32 -18.42 4.41 25.85
C ARG A 32 -18.11 4.26 24.36
N GLU A 33 -18.44 5.28 23.56
CA GLU A 33 -18.15 5.28 22.11
C GLU A 33 -16.64 5.15 21.82
N THR A 34 -15.79 5.82 22.60
CA THR A 34 -14.33 5.65 22.51
C THR A 34 -13.93 4.19 22.72
N TYR A 35 -14.45 3.52 23.76
CA TYR A 35 -14.14 2.11 24.01
C TYR A 35 -14.73 1.17 22.96
N ASP A 36 -15.91 1.47 22.42
CA ASP A 36 -16.51 0.70 21.33
C ASP A 36 -15.61 0.75 20.08
N ASN A 37 -15.13 1.94 19.69
CA ASN A 37 -14.17 2.09 18.59
C ASN A 37 -12.85 1.35 18.85
N MET A 38 -12.34 1.39 20.08
CA MET A 38 -11.14 0.63 20.47
C MET A 38 -11.37 -0.88 20.40
N ALA A 39 -12.55 -1.35 20.82
CA ALA A 39 -12.92 -2.76 20.77
C ALA A 39 -13.02 -3.27 19.31
N ASP A 40 -13.59 -2.46 18.42
CA ASP A 40 -13.65 -2.77 16.99
C ASP A 40 -12.23 -2.90 16.40
N LEU A 41 -11.36 -1.92 16.64
CA LEU A 41 -9.97 -1.99 16.20
C LEU A 41 -9.24 -3.23 16.75
N PHE A 42 -9.40 -3.50 18.06
CA PHE A 42 -8.82 -4.68 18.71
C PHE A 42 -9.28 -5.97 18.02
N SER A 43 -10.59 -6.09 17.74
CA SER A 43 -11.18 -7.26 17.12
C SER A 43 -10.66 -7.49 15.69
N ILE A 44 -10.49 -6.42 14.91
CA ILE A 44 -9.98 -6.50 13.53
C ILE A 44 -8.53 -7.00 13.52
N ILE A 45 -7.67 -6.46 14.40
CA ILE A 45 -6.26 -6.88 14.50
C ILE A 45 -6.17 -8.37 14.86
N ASN A 46 -6.94 -8.81 15.85
CA ASN A 46 -6.95 -10.21 16.28
C ASN A 46 -7.51 -11.13 15.19
N THR A 47 -8.53 -10.68 14.46
CA THR A 47 -9.09 -11.43 13.33
C THR A 47 -8.07 -11.57 12.19
N LEU A 48 -7.35 -10.49 11.87
CA LEU A 48 -6.28 -10.51 10.87
C LEU A 48 -5.15 -11.47 11.30
N GLN A 49 -4.76 -11.46 12.57
CA GLN A 49 -3.76 -12.41 13.12
C GLN A 49 -4.20 -13.86 12.95
N CYS A 50 -5.47 -14.16 13.22
CA CYS A 50 -6.03 -15.49 13.03
C CYS A 50 -6.06 -15.89 11.56
N LEU A 51 -6.42 -14.97 10.65
CA LEU A 51 -6.42 -15.21 9.21
C LEU A 51 -5.02 -15.52 8.69
N GLU A 52 -4.01 -14.75 9.08
CA GLU A 52 -2.60 -15.00 8.71
C GLU A 52 -2.15 -16.39 9.14
N LYS A 53 -2.42 -16.77 10.40
CA LYS A 53 -2.08 -18.10 10.91
C LYS A 53 -2.84 -19.22 10.20
N ALA A 54 -4.10 -18.98 9.80
CA ALA A 54 -4.88 -19.96 9.06
C ALA A 54 -4.30 -20.21 7.66
N TYR A 55 -3.87 -19.14 6.99
CA TYR A 55 -3.20 -19.24 5.69
C TYR A 55 -1.84 -19.94 5.76
N ILE A 56 -1.01 -19.63 6.78
CA ILE A 56 0.27 -20.32 7.02
C ILE A 56 0.07 -21.83 7.23
N ARG A 57 -1.06 -22.23 7.80
CA ARG A 57 -1.43 -23.63 8.05
C ARG A 57 -2.17 -24.29 6.89
N ASP A 58 -2.25 -23.62 5.74
CA ASP A 58 -2.96 -24.09 4.54
C ASP A 58 -4.43 -24.44 4.82
N ALA A 59 -5.05 -23.75 5.78
CA ALA A 59 -6.45 -23.99 6.17
C ALA A 59 -7.45 -23.16 5.35
N VAL A 60 -6.97 -22.23 4.51
CA VAL A 60 -7.77 -21.31 3.70
C VAL A 60 -7.11 -21.18 2.33
N THR A 61 -7.90 -21.18 1.27
CA THR A 61 -7.36 -21.06 -0.09
C THR A 61 -6.76 -19.67 -0.35
N PRO A 62 -5.79 -19.52 -1.29
CA PRO A 62 -5.22 -18.22 -1.62
C PRO A 62 -6.25 -17.17 -2.05
N LYS A 63 -7.29 -17.60 -2.78
CA LYS A 63 -8.35 -16.69 -3.25
C LYS A 63 -9.18 -16.14 -2.10
N GLU A 64 -9.61 -17.00 -1.18
CA GLU A 64 -10.39 -16.60 0.00
C GLU A 64 -9.57 -15.75 0.95
N TYR A 65 -8.32 -16.16 1.20
CA TYR A 65 -7.38 -15.39 2.01
C TYR A 65 -7.18 -13.97 1.46
N THR A 66 -6.89 -13.84 0.16
CA THR A 66 -6.61 -12.54 -0.46
C THR A 66 -7.81 -11.59 -0.33
N ALA A 67 -9.03 -12.09 -0.57
CA ALA A 67 -10.25 -11.30 -0.45
C ALA A 67 -10.51 -10.88 1.00
N ALA A 68 -10.40 -11.81 1.95
CA ALA A 68 -10.63 -11.55 3.37
C ALA A 68 -9.58 -10.59 3.95
N CYS A 69 -8.30 -10.81 3.66
CA CYS A 69 -7.20 -9.97 4.13
C CYS A 69 -7.32 -8.54 3.59
N SER A 70 -7.62 -8.37 2.29
CA SER A 70 -7.84 -7.04 1.70
C SER A 70 -8.98 -6.29 2.39
N LYS A 71 -10.10 -6.97 2.67
CA LYS A 71 -11.23 -6.38 3.39
C LYS A 71 -10.85 -5.97 4.82
N LEU A 72 -10.16 -6.83 5.56
CA LEU A 72 -9.71 -6.55 6.93
C LEU A 72 -8.73 -5.38 6.98
N LEU A 73 -7.81 -5.26 6.00
CA LEU A 73 -6.88 -4.14 5.92
C LEU A 73 -7.58 -2.80 5.67
N VAL A 74 -8.64 -2.78 4.84
CA VAL A 74 -9.47 -1.58 4.63
C VAL A 74 -10.23 -1.22 5.92
N GLN A 75 -10.85 -2.21 6.58
CA GLN A 75 -11.56 -2.01 7.84
C GLN A 75 -10.62 -1.52 8.95
N TYR A 76 -9.42 -2.09 9.04
CA TYR A 76 -8.36 -1.65 9.95
C TYR A 76 -8.04 -0.16 9.76
N LYS A 77 -7.83 0.29 8.52
CA LYS A 77 -7.52 1.71 8.23
C LYS A 77 -8.65 2.63 8.71
N ALA A 78 -9.90 2.23 8.52
CA ALA A 78 -11.06 3.01 8.98
C ALA A 78 -11.15 3.02 10.52
N ALA A 79 -11.05 1.86 11.16
CA ALA A 79 -11.11 1.72 12.62
C ALA A 79 -9.96 2.46 13.31
N PHE A 80 -8.74 2.37 12.78
CA PHE A 80 -7.59 3.06 13.36
C PHE A 80 -7.74 4.58 13.28
N ARG A 81 -8.33 5.14 12.22
CA ARG A 81 -8.62 6.59 12.14
C ARG A 81 -9.57 7.08 13.24
N LEU A 82 -10.49 6.24 13.70
CA LEU A 82 -11.41 6.58 14.80
C LEU A 82 -10.72 6.55 16.18
N VAL A 83 -9.68 5.73 16.32
CA VAL A 83 -8.92 5.55 17.57
C VAL A 83 -7.66 6.43 17.65
N GLN A 84 -7.15 6.87 16.49
CA GLN A 84 -5.91 7.63 16.38
C GLN A 84 -6.01 8.94 17.15
N SER A 85 -5.09 9.13 18.10
CA SER A 85 -5.10 10.25 19.02
C SER A 85 -3.69 10.50 19.55
N ALA A 86 -3.52 11.49 20.43
CA ALA A 86 -2.24 11.71 21.11
C ALA A 86 -1.81 10.51 21.99
N GLU A 87 -2.77 9.72 22.52
CA GLU A 87 -2.47 8.50 23.26
C GLU A 87 -2.04 7.36 22.33
N PHE A 88 -2.65 7.28 21.15
CA PHE A 88 -2.42 6.23 20.16
C PHE A 88 -2.01 6.81 18.79
N PRO A 89 -0.80 7.38 18.67
CA PRO A 89 -0.33 7.95 17.41
C PRO A 89 -0.08 6.88 16.34
N THR A 90 0.34 5.69 16.75
CA THR A 90 0.65 4.56 15.86
C THR A 90 -0.03 3.27 16.34
N ILE A 91 -0.16 2.29 15.45
CA ILE A 91 -0.79 1.01 15.80
C ILE A 91 0.00 0.24 16.86
N GLU A 92 1.33 0.35 16.86
CA GLU A 92 2.21 -0.28 17.84
C GLU A 92 1.96 0.26 19.25
N SER A 93 1.67 1.56 19.36
CA SER A 93 1.34 2.18 20.66
C SER A 93 0.04 1.61 21.24
N PHE A 94 -0.97 1.39 20.39
CA PHE A 94 -2.23 0.74 20.75
C PHE A 94 -2.02 -0.72 21.14
N MET A 95 -1.30 -1.48 20.30
CA MET A 95 -1.00 -2.89 20.57
C MET A 95 -0.22 -3.08 21.87
N LYS A 96 0.74 -2.19 22.15
CA LYS A 96 1.52 -2.21 23.39
C LYS A 96 0.65 -1.91 24.62
N LYS A 97 -0.23 -0.91 24.54
CA LYS A 97 -1.14 -0.54 25.65
C LYS A 97 -2.05 -1.69 26.05
N PHE A 98 -2.66 -2.34 25.05
CA PHE A 98 -3.64 -3.42 25.27
C PHE A 98 -3.02 -4.82 25.22
N ARG A 99 -1.69 -4.93 25.13
CA ARG A 99 -0.93 -6.19 25.11
C ARG A 99 -1.39 -7.15 24.00
N LEU A 100 -1.66 -6.62 22.81
CA LEU A 100 -1.95 -7.42 21.61
C LEU A 100 -0.66 -7.98 21.03
N ASP A 101 -0.42 -9.29 21.24
CA ASP A 101 0.67 -10.02 20.60
C ASP A 101 0.23 -10.57 19.23
N CYS A 102 0.26 -9.71 18.22
CA CYS A 102 -0.19 -10.03 16.86
C CYS A 102 0.89 -9.69 15.80
N PRO A 103 2.04 -10.38 15.81
CA PRO A 103 3.17 -10.04 14.95
C PRO A 103 2.86 -10.21 13.44
N ALA A 104 2.08 -11.23 13.06
CA ALA A 104 1.73 -11.47 11.66
C ALA A 104 0.75 -10.41 11.15
N ALA A 105 -0.25 -10.03 11.96
CA ALA A 105 -1.14 -8.92 11.64
C ALA A 105 -0.38 -7.59 11.50
N LEU A 106 0.57 -7.32 12.41
CA LEU A 106 1.39 -6.10 12.34
C LEU A 106 2.21 -6.05 11.05
N GLU A 107 2.84 -7.16 10.66
CA GLU A 107 3.57 -7.25 9.40
C GLU A 107 2.66 -6.96 8.19
N ARG A 108 1.47 -7.56 8.12
CA ARG A 108 0.50 -7.28 7.05
C ARG A 108 -0.02 -5.86 7.05
N ILE A 109 -0.21 -5.27 8.22
CA ILE A 109 -0.63 -3.87 8.37
C ILE A 109 0.46 -2.94 7.82
N ASN A 110 1.73 -3.23 8.13
CA ASN A 110 2.88 -2.46 7.63
C ASN A 110 3.05 -2.59 6.11
N ASP A 111 2.87 -3.79 5.57
CA ASP A 111 2.87 -4.03 4.11
C ASP A 111 1.66 -3.40 3.42
N GLY A 112 0.53 -3.31 4.13
CA GLY A 112 -0.73 -2.76 3.63
C GLY A 112 -1.42 -3.60 2.55
N ARG A 113 -0.99 -4.86 2.36
CA ARG A 113 -1.55 -5.80 1.38
C ARG A 113 -1.42 -7.27 1.83
N PRO A 114 -2.25 -8.18 1.30
CA PRO A 114 -2.11 -9.62 1.52
C PRO A 114 -0.77 -10.15 1.00
N ILE A 115 -0.23 -11.21 1.63
CA ILE A 115 1.06 -11.81 1.25
C ILE A 115 1.07 -12.40 -0.18
N THR A 116 -0.10 -12.74 -0.70
CA THR A 116 -0.31 -13.25 -2.07
C THR A 116 -0.12 -12.18 -3.14
N ILE A 117 -0.19 -10.90 -2.77
CA ILE A 117 0.02 -9.77 -3.67
C ILE A 117 1.46 -9.30 -3.48
N LYS A 118 2.30 -9.57 -4.48
CA LYS A 118 3.70 -9.10 -4.49
C LYS A 118 3.75 -7.58 -4.60
N ASP A 119 4.76 -6.98 -3.98
CA ASP A 119 5.06 -5.57 -4.18
C ASP A 119 5.58 -5.38 -5.59
N ASP A 120 4.82 -4.67 -6.42
CA ASP A 120 5.41 -4.04 -7.59
C ASP A 120 5.93 -2.65 -7.25
N LYS A 121 5.68 -2.00 -6.10
CA LYS A 121 5.93 -0.54 -5.95
C LYS A 121 7.37 -0.11 -6.23
N GLY A 122 8.38 -0.89 -5.84
CA GLY A 122 9.78 -0.63 -6.22
C GLY A 122 10.04 -0.84 -7.71
N SER A 123 9.40 -1.84 -8.31
CA SER A 123 9.36 -2.08 -9.75
C SER A 123 8.54 -1.02 -10.49
N THR A 124 7.48 -0.48 -9.89
CA THR A 124 6.56 0.51 -10.48
C THR A 124 7.19 1.88 -10.46
N SER A 125 7.77 2.35 -9.35
CA SER A 125 8.48 3.62 -9.33
C SER A 125 9.68 3.60 -10.30
N LYS A 126 10.38 2.47 -10.39
CA LYS A 126 11.42 2.27 -11.39
C LYS A 126 10.85 2.26 -12.81
N ALA A 127 9.80 1.48 -13.09
CA ALA A 127 9.18 1.40 -14.40
C ALA A 127 8.56 2.74 -14.85
N ILE A 128 8.02 3.53 -13.92
CA ILE A 128 7.57 4.91 -14.17
C ILE A 128 8.76 5.77 -14.58
N ALA A 129 9.84 5.76 -13.81
CA ALA A 129 11.04 6.55 -14.12
C ALA A 129 11.65 6.15 -15.46
N ASP A 130 11.77 4.84 -15.72
CA ASP A 130 12.28 4.28 -16.98
C ASP A 130 11.37 4.66 -18.15
N THR A 131 10.04 4.59 -17.98
CA THR A 131 9.06 4.99 -19.00
C THR A 131 9.14 6.48 -19.34
N VAL A 132 9.18 7.35 -18.32
CA VAL A 132 9.34 8.79 -18.50
C VAL A 132 10.66 9.09 -19.20
N SER A 133 11.75 8.44 -18.77
CA SER A 133 13.07 8.59 -19.40
C SER A 133 13.02 8.20 -20.87
N LEU A 134 12.46 7.02 -21.20
CA LEU A 134 12.38 6.52 -22.57
C LEU A 134 11.53 7.41 -23.48
N PHE A 135 10.39 7.93 -22.99
CA PHE A 135 9.62 8.93 -23.74
C PHE A 135 10.47 10.16 -24.09
N ILE A 136 11.19 10.72 -23.11
CA ILE A 136 12.06 11.88 -23.32
C ILE A 136 13.18 11.53 -24.31
N THR A 137 13.87 10.40 -24.11
CA THR A 137 14.98 9.95 -24.96
C THR A 137 14.56 9.80 -26.42
N ILE A 138 13.44 9.13 -26.69
CA ILE A 138 12.94 8.93 -28.06
C ILE A 138 12.55 10.27 -28.69
N MET A 139 11.81 11.11 -27.97
CA MET A 139 11.41 12.42 -28.48
C MET A 139 12.63 13.32 -28.77
N ASP A 140 13.66 13.28 -27.93
CA ASP A 140 14.88 14.06 -28.11
C ASP A 140 15.72 13.54 -29.28
N LYS A 141 15.86 12.22 -29.46
CA LYS A 141 16.49 11.62 -30.65
C LYS A 141 15.86 12.15 -31.94
N LEU A 142 14.53 12.11 -32.02
CA LEU A 142 13.78 12.60 -33.17
C LEU A 142 13.98 14.10 -33.41
N ARG A 143 13.98 14.93 -32.35
CA ARG A 143 14.22 16.39 -32.44
C ARG A 143 15.66 16.71 -32.89
N LEU A 144 16.62 15.89 -32.48
CA LEU A 144 18.04 15.97 -32.87
C LEU A 144 18.33 15.41 -34.27
N GLN A 145 17.29 15.03 -35.03
CA GLN A 145 17.42 14.46 -36.38
C GLN A 145 18.09 13.08 -36.41
N ILE A 146 18.03 12.33 -35.31
CA ILE A 146 18.39 10.92 -35.29
C ILE A 146 17.16 10.13 -35.76
N ARG A 147 17.19 9.70 -37.03
CA ARG A 147 16.02 9.14 -37.74
C ARG A 147 16.19 7.70 -38.20
N ALA A 148 17.39 7.15 -38.09
CA ALA A 148 17.68 5.78 -38.49
C ALA A 148 16.90 4.81 -37.61
N VAL A 149 16.31 3.79 -38.24
CA VAL A 149 15.44 2.82 -37.55
C VAL A 149 16.20 2.08 -36.46
N ASP A 150 17.45 1.69 -36.69
CA ASP A 150 18.30 1.01 -35.69
C ASP A 150 18.65 1.88 -34.47
N GLU A 151 18.62 3.19 -34.61
CA GLU A 151 18.86 4.14 -33.51
C GLU A 151 17.59 4.43 -32.68
N VAL A 152 16.39 4.35 -33.28
CA VAL A 152 15.12 4.72 -32.63
C VAL A 152 14.33 3.50 -32.13
N GLN A 153 14.33 2.40 -32.89
CA GLN A 153 13.51 1.23 -32.61
C GLN A 153 13.84 0.53 -31.28
N PRO A 154 15.13 0.39 -30.86
CA PRO A 154 15.44 -0.26 -29.60
C PRO A 154 14.82 0.45 -28.39
N ASP A 155 14.91 1.77 -28.32
CA ASP A 155 14.32 2.54 -27.23
C ASP A 155 12.78 2.44 -27.24
N LEU A 156 12.17 2.43 -28.44
CA LEU A 156 10.72 2.29 -28.56
C LEU A 156 10.24 0.91 -28.13
N ARG A 157 11.03 -0.14 -28.38
CA ARG A 157 10.77 -1.48 -27.88
C ARG A 157 10.84 -1.52 -26.36
N ASP A 158 11.91 -0.96 -25.79
CA ASP A 158 12.10 -0.91 -24.34
C ASP A 158 10.97 -0.12 -23.67
N LEU A 159 10.49 0.96 -24.31
CA LEU A 159 9.33 1.71 -23.85
C LEU A 159 8.07 0.82 -23.81
N MET A 160 7.80 0.09 -24.90
CA MET A 160 6.65 -0.81 -24.97
C MET A 160 6.71 -1.92 -23.92
N ASP A 161 7.87 -2.57 -23.78
CA ASP A 161 8.08 -3.65 -22.81
C ASP A 161 7.93 -3.14 -21.37
N THR A 162 8.48 -1.96 -21.07
CA THR A 162 8.34 -1.32 -19.75
C THR A 162 6.88 -0.97 -19.46
N MET A 163 6.16 -0.39 -20.43
CA MET A 163 4.73 -0.07 -20.29
C MET A 163 3.85 -1.31 -20.12
N ASN A 164 4.17 -2.42 -20.78
CA ASN A 164 3.45 -3.69 -20.63
C ASN A 164 3.71 -4.36 -19.27
N SER A 165 4.89 -4.16 -18.69
CA SER A 165 5.23 -4.69 -17.37
C SER A 165 4.54 -3.97 -16.20
N MET A 166 3.96 -2.79 -16.44
CA MET A 166 3.30 -1.99 -15.40
C MET A 166 1.86 -2.45 -15.15
N SER A 167 1.66 -3.14 -14.01
CA SER A 167 0.35 -3.54 -13.50
C SER A 167 -0.55 -2.36 -13.09
N SER A 168 0.02 -1.16 -12.91
CA SER A 168 -0.71 0.08 -12.61
C SER A 168 -1.37 0.73 -13.82
N LEU A 169 -1.02 0.33 -15.05
CA LEU A 169 -1.65 0.85 -16.25
C LEU A 169 -2.82 -0.04 -16.68
N PRO A 170 -3.98 0.54 -17.04
CA PRO A 170 -5.06 -0.21 -17.67
C PRO A 170 -4.59 -0.97 -18.92
N ASP A 171 -5.25 -2.10 -19.19
CA ASP A 171 -4.98 -2.91 -20.40
C ASP A 171 -5.38 -2.16 -21.68
N ASP A 172 -6.37 -1.27 -21.60
CA ASP A 172 -6.90 -0.42 -22.68
C ASP A 172 -6.28 1.00 -22.69
N PHE A 173 -5.10 1.17 -22.09
CA PHE A 173 -4.44 2.46 -22.04
C PHE A 173 -4.03 2.93 -23.45
N GLU A 174 -4.70 3.98 -23.95
CA GLU A 174 -4.51 4.56 -25.30
C GLU A 174 -3.03 4.84 -25.65
N GLY A 175 -2.20 5.20 -24.66
CA GLY A 175 -0.77 5.43 -24.88
C GLY A 175 -0.01 4.17 -25.32
N LYS A 176 -0.42 2.97 -24.87
CA LYS A 176 0.14 1.69 -25.34
C LYS A 176 -0.15 1.46 -26.82
N ASP A 177 -1.37 1.77 -27.27
CA ASP A 177 -1.77 1.59 -28.68
C ASP A 177 -0.96 2.48 -29.63
N LYS A 178 -0.71 3.73 -29.23
CA LYS A 178 0.13 4.67 -30.01
C LYS A 178 1.58 4.19 -30.11
N VAL A 179 2.18 3.81 -28.99
CA VAL A 179 3.55 3.27 -28.95
C VAL A 179 3.66 1.98 -29.78
N ASN A 180 2.69 1.09 -29.66
CA ASN A 180 2.63 -0.16 -30.42
C ASN A 180 2.51 0.07 -31.93
N THR A 181 1.73 1.06 -32.36
CA THR A 181 1.57 1.42 -33.78
C THR A 181 2.91 1.84 -34.39
N TRP A 182 3.68 2.67 -33.69
CA TRP A 182 5.02 3.08 -34.13
C TRP A 182 6.03 1.95 -34.06
N TYR A 183 5.94 1.10 -33.03
CA TYR A 183 6.79 -0.09 -32.91
C TYR A 183 6.59 -1.04 -34.10
N GLN A 184 5.34 -1.32 -34.46
CA GLN A 184 5.03 -2.16 -35.64
C GLN A 184 5.51 -1.52 -36.94
N THR A 185 5.36 -0.19 -37.06
CA THR A 185 5.83 0.55 -38.24
C THR A 185 7.34 0.42 -38.40
N LEU A 186 8.12 0.71 -37.35
CA LEU A 186 9.58 0.61 -37.37
C LEU A 186 10.07 -0.83 -37.53
N ASN A 187 9.38 -1.80 -36.92
CA ASN A 187 9.73 -3.22 -37.05
C ASN A 187 9.48 -3.77 -38.47
N GLY A 188 8.65 -3.09 -39.27
CA GLY A 188 8.45 -3.38 -40.70
C GLY A 188 9.49 -2.76 -41.63
N MET A 189 10.34 -1.86 -41.13
CA MET A 189 11.39 -1.17 -41.89
C MET A 189 12.74 -1.88 -41.72
N LYS A 190 13.70 -1.64 -42.62
CA LYS A 190 15.07 -2.12 -42.44
C LYS A 190 15.80 -1.24 -41.43
N ALA A 191 16.78 -1.81 -40.75
CA ALA A 191 17.66 -1.10 -39.83
C ALA A 191 18.27 0.18 -40.44
N SER A 192 18.64 0.13 -41.73
CA SER A 192 19.25 1.26 -42.45
C SER A 192 18.26 2.29 -42.99
N ASP A 193 16.96 2.04 -42.88
CA ASP A 193 15.95 2.98 -43.35
C ASP A 193 15.85 4.16 -42.37
N GLU A 194 15.45 5.33 -42.87
CA GLU A 194 15.26 6.53 -42.06
C GLU A 194 13.79 6.97 -42.08
N LEU A 195 13.32 7.51 -40.95
CA LEU A 195 12.01 8.14 -40.86
C LEU A 195 11.96 9.42 -41.71
N THR A 196 10.87 9.60 -42.45
CA THR A 196 10.63 10.84 -43.21
C THR A 196 10.28 12.01 -42.28
N ASP A 197 10.41 13.25 -42.76
CA ASP A 197 10.01 14.45 -42.01
C ASP A 197 8.57 14.39 -41.49
N GLU A 198 7.68 13.81 -42.30
CA GLU A 198 6.26 13.66 -41.97
C GLU A 198 6.06 12.59 -40.89
N GLN A 199 6.75 11.45 -41.00
CA GLN A 199 6.73 10.41 -39.97
C GLN A 199 7.29 10.92 -38.64
N VAL A 200 8.40 11.65 -38.65
CA VAL A 200 8.98 12.25 -37.44
C VAL A 200 8.00 13.19 -36.75
N ARG A 201 7.33 14.07 -37.51
CA ARG A 201 6.34 15.00 -36.95
C ARG A 201 5.13 14.27 -36.35
N GLN A 202 4.61 13.26 -37.04
CA GLN A 202 3.48 12.48 -36.54
C GLN A 202 3.88 11.66 -35.30
N MET A 203 5.06 11.03 -35.31
CA MET A 203 5.56 10.25 -34.18
C MET A 203 5.77 11.12 -32.95
N LEU A 204 6.35 12.31 -33.09
CA LEU A 204 6.49 13.26 -31.99
C LEU A 204 5.13 13.65 -31.39
N TYR A 205 4.13 13.93 -32.24
CA TYR A 205 2.79 14.28 -31.79
C TYR A 205 2.13 13.14 -31.01
N ASP A 206 2.20 11.91 -31.54
CA ASP A 206 1.58 10.74 -30.91
C ASP A 206 2.28 10.38 -29.58
N LEU A 207 3.61 10.46 -29.53
CA LEU A 207 4.38 10.22 -28.30
C LEU A 207 4.11 11.29 -27.24
N GLU A 208 3.98 12.56 -27.63
CA GLU A 208 3.63 13.64 -26.70
C GLU A 208 2.22 13.44 -26.12
N GLN A 209 1.26 12.99 -26.93
CA GLN A 209 -0.06 12.63 -26.43
C GLN A 209 -0.02 11.42 -25.49
N ALA A 210 0.71 10.36 -25.85
CA ALA A 210 0.87 9.17 -25.03
C ALA A 210 1.53 9.51 -23.67
N TYR A 211 2.59 10.32 -23.68
CA TYR A 211 3.27 10.81 -22.49
C TYR A 211 2.34 11.66 -21.60
N ASN A 212 1.57 12.57 -22.18
CA ASN A 212 0.62 13.39 -21.43
C ASN A 212 -0.49 12.55 -20.81
N SER A 213 -1.01 11.55 -21.53
CA SER A 213 -1.99 10.60 -21.00
C SER A 213 -1.39 9.77 -19.86
N PHE A 214 -0.15 9.32 -20.00
CA PHE A 214 0.58 8.57 -18.98
C PHE A 214 0.82 9.43 -17.73
N SER A 215 1.26 10.67 -17.89
CA SER A 215 1.45 11.60 -16.77
C SER A 215 0.13 11.86 -16.00
N ARG A 216 -1.01 11.95 -16.71
CA ARG A 216 -2.33 12.08 -16.08
C ARG A 216 -2.75 10.80 -15.33
N SER A 217 -2.47 9.62 -15.86
CA SER A 217 -2.83 8.36 -15.17
C SER A 217 -2.08 8.21 -13.84
N LEU A 218 -0.85 8.73 -13.76
CA LEU A 218 -0.07 8.76 -12.51
C LEU A 218 -0.62 9.74 -11.46
N GLN A 219 -1.34 10.80 -11.85
CA GLN A 219 -1.93 11.77 -10.90
C GLN A 219 -3.22 11.25 -10.25
N HIS A 220 -3.86 10.24 -10.85
CA HIS A 220 -5.10 9.64 -10.38
C HIS A 220 -4.91 8.28 -9.68
N THR A 221 -3.66 7.82 -9.53
CA THR A 221 -3.29 6.59 -8.80
C THR A 221 -2.82 6.94 -7.38
#